data_AF-A0AAE0RGS6-F1
#
_entry.id   AF-A0AAE0RGS6-F1
#
_cell.length_a   1.000
_cell.length_b   1.000
_cell.length_c   1.000
_cell.angle_alpha   90.00
_cell.angle_beta   90.00
_cell.angle_gamma   90.00
#
_symmetry.space_group_name_H-M   'P 1'
#
loop_
_entity.id
_entity.type
_entity.pdbx_description
1 polymer ?
#
loop_
_entity_poly.entity_id
_entity_poly.type
_entity_poly.pdbx_seq_one_letter_code
_entity_poly.pdbx_strand_id
1 'polypeptide(L)'
;MFRLSQEVWERAHVCLQTAVRRQRIQADRRHRPHPSYQVGQKVWLLARNLHLKLPCRKLNPKFVGPFEIVRQVNPVAYRLRLPASYRICPTFHVSLLKPAHSSARETGVCEEPPPPLDCGSPRRTSYMSHSRVPSVPV
;
A
#
# COMPACT_ATOMS: atom_id res chain seq x y z
N MET A 1 13.45 -8.54 -62.26
CA MET A 1 12.27 -8.38 -61.37
C MET A 1 12.54 -8.62 -59.88
N PHE A 2 13.61 -9.33 -59.45
CA PHE A 2 13.84 -9.65 -58.02
C PHE A 2 14.40 -8.53 -57.12
N ARG A 3 14.92 -7.44 -57.70
CA ARG A 3 15.55 -6.38 -56.88
C ARG A 3 14.53 -5.54 -56.10
N LEU A 4 13.36 -5.28 -56.70
CA LEU A 4 12.33 -4.47 -56.06
C LEU A 4 11.74 -5.16 -54.82
N SER A 5 11.56 -6.48 -54.85
CA SER A 5 11.09 -7.23 -53.68
C SER A 5 12.13 -7.26 -52.57
N GLN A 6 13.43 -7.37 -52.92
CA GLN A 6 14.52 -7.28 -51.95
C GLN A 6 14.59 -5.90 -51.29
N GLU A 7 14.53 -4.82 -52.07
CA GLU A 7 14.55 -3.44 -51.53
C GLU A 7 13.36 -3.15 -50.61
N VAL A 8 12.16 -3.61 -50.97
CA VAL A 8 10.96 -3.45 -50.13
C VAL A 8 11.12 -4.24 -48.82
N TRP A 9 11.68 -5.44 -48.87
CA TRP A 9 11.94 -6.27 -47.69
C TRP A 9 12.99 -5.62 -46.77
N GLU A 10 14.09 -5.13 -47.32
CA GLU A 10 15.13 -4.43 -46.56
C GLU A 10 14.59 -3.17 -45.88
N ARG A 11 13.80 -2.36 -46.59
CA ARG A 11 13.14 -1.18 -46.02
C ARG A 11 12.18 -1.57 -44.90
N ALA A 12 11.37 -2.61 -45.09
CA ALA A 12 10.47 -3.11 -44.05
C ALA A 12 11.24 -3.58 -42.81
N HIS A 13 12.35 -4.29 -43.00
CA HIS A 13 13.20 -4.77 -41.91
C HIS A 13 13.82 -3.62 -41.11
N VAL A 14 14.37 -2.60 -41.79
CA VAL A 14 14.91 -1.39 -41.14
C VAL A 14 13.82 -0.64 -40.38
N CYS A 15 12.63 -0.48 -40.97
CA CYS A 15 11.50 0.16 -40.29
C CYS A 15 11.07 -0.59 -39.04
N LEU A 16 11.00 -1.93 -39.08
CA LEU A 16 10.70 -2.76 -37.93
C LEU A 16 11.77 -2.63 -36.83
N GLN A 17 13.05 -2.73 -37.18
CA GLN A 17 14.14 -2.61 -36.23
C GLN A 17 14.17 -1.24 -35.56
N THR A 18 13.98 -0.17 -36.34
CA THR A 18 13.92 1.20 -35.81
C THR A 18 12.71 1.42 -34.91
N ALA A 19 11.55 0.86 -35.26
CA ALA A 19 10.35 0.89 -34.41
C ALA A 19 10.59 0.16 -33.07
N VAL A 20 11.15 -1.05 -33.09
CA VAL A 20 11.50 -1.82 -31.88
C VAL A 20 12.47 -1.03 -31.00
N ARG A 21 13.51 -0.44 -31.60
CA ARG A 21 14.49 0.38 -30.86
C ARG A 21 13.83 1.60 -30.20
N ARG A 22 12.96 2.31 -30.93
CA ARG A 22 12.22 3.47 -30.38
C ARG A 22 11.32 3.06 -29.21
N GLN A 23 10.62 1.93 -29.34
CA GLN A 23 9.77 1.41 -28.27
C GLN A 23 10.59 1.03 -27.03
N ARG A 24 11.74 0.38 -27.22
CA ARG A 24 12.66 0.03 -26.13
C ARG A 24 13.15 1.28 -25.38
N ILE A 25 13.66 2.27 -26.10
CA ILE A 25 14.15 3.53 -25.49
C ILE A 25 13.06 4.19 -24.66
N GLN A 26 11.83 4.26 -25.18
CA GLN A 26 10.73 4.89 -24.48
C GLN A 26 10.24 4.09 -23.26
N ALA A 27 10.25 2.76 -23.34
CA ALA A 27 9.92 1.88 -22.21
C ALA A 27 10.99 2.00 -21.11
N ASP A 28 12.26 1.92 -21.49
CA ASP A 28 13.41 1.98 -20.58
C ASP A 28 13.49 3.36 -19.88
N ARG A 29 13.11 4.45 -20.56
CA ARG A 29 13.11 5.82 -19.98
C ARG A 29 12.29 5.95 -18.70
N ARG A 30 11.19 5.21 -18.56
CA ARG A 30 10.31 5.24 -17.37
C ARG A 30 10.46 4.00 -16.49
N HIS A 31 11.35 3.08 -16.85
CA HIS A 31 11.56 1.86 -16.11
C HIS A 31 12.28 2.18 -14.78
N ARG A 32 11.67 1.80 -13.66
CA ARG A 32 12.31 1.87 -12.34
C ARG A 32 12.89 0.50 -12.00
N PRO A 33 14.11 0.43 -11.45
CA PRO A 33 14.66 -0.84 -10.98
C PRO A 33 13.75 -1.43 -9.91
N HIS A 34 13.52 -2.73 -10.00
CA HIS A 34 12.69 -3.43 -9.02
C HIS A 34 13.46 -3.65 -7.71
N PRO A 35 12.81 -3.51 -6.54
CA PRO A 35 13.42 -3.88 -5.27
C PRO A 35 13.73 -5.38 -5.24
N SER A 36 14.91 -5.73 -4.75
CA SER A 36 15.30 -7.12 -4.48
C SER A 36 14.75 -7.56 -3.13
N TYR A 37 14.21 -8.77 -3.07
CA TYR A 37 13.76 -9.39 -1.83
C TYR A 37 14.58 -10.64 -1.53
N GLN A 38 14.70 -10.98 -0.26
CA GLN A 38 15.39 -12.20 0.17
C GLN A 38 14.40 -13.31 0.50
N VAL A 39 14.84 -14.55 0.33
CA VAL A 39 14.08 -15.72 0.78
C VAL A 39 13.94 -15.67 2.30
N GLY A 40 12.75 -15.97 2.83
CA GLY A 40 12.41 -15.85 4.24
C GLY A 40 11.91 -14.46 4.66
N GLN A 41 12.05 -13.43 3.81
CA GLN A 41 11.51 -12.11 4.11
C GLN A 41 9.97 -12.12 4.09
N LYS A 42 9.35 -11.43 5.05
CA LYS A 42 7.91 -11.20 5.09
C LYS A 42 7.53 -10.04 4.18
N VAL A 43 6.53 -10.26 3.34
CA VAL A 43 6.03 -9.28 2.38
C VAL A 43 4.51 -9.23 2.37
N TRP A 44 3.97 -8.03 2.21
CA TRP A 44 2.57 -7.78 1.96
C TRP A 44 2.24 -8.00 0.48
N LEU A 45 1.16 -8.73 0.20
CA LEU A 45 0.68 -8.98 -1.16
C LEU A 45 -0.47 -8.02 -1.50
N LEU A 46 -0.37 -7.34 -2.64
CA LEU A 46 -1.43 -6.45 -3.12
C LEU A 46 -2.69 -7.25 -3.53
N ALA A 47 -3.84 -6.89 -2.96
CA ALA A 47 -5.11 -7.61 -3.11
C ALA A 47 -5.82 -7.43 -4.46
N ARG A 48 -5.25 -6.66 -5.40
CA ARG A 48 -5.93 -6.26 -6.65
C ARG A 48 -6.47 -7.41 -7.49
N ASN A 49 -5.77 -8.55 -7.44
CA ASN A 49 -6.07 -9.77 -8.18
C ASN A 49 -6.54 -10.92 -7.28
N LEU A 50 -6.79 -10.65 -5.99
CA LEU A 50 -7.29 -11.65 -5.06
C LEU A 50 -8.81 -11.55 -4.98
N HIS A 51 -9.49 -12.64 -5.30
CA HIS A 51 -10.92 -12.80 -5.05
C HIS A 51 -11.13 -13.06 -3.55
N LEU A 52 -11.06 -12.00 -2.75
CA LEU A 52 -11.42 -12.05 -1.36
C LEU A 52 -12.94 -12.20 -1.26
N LYS A 53 -13.41 -13.15 -0.43
CA LYS A 53 -14.84 -13.40 -0.17
C LYS A 53 -15.44 -12.30 0.73
N LEU A 54 -15.29 -11.04 0.34
CA LEU A 54 -15.90 -9.91 1.02
C LEU A 54 -17.09 -9.40 0.20
N PRO A 55 -18.11 -8.83 0.86
CA PRO A 55 -19.34 -8.40 0.19
C PRO A 55 -19.13 -7.21 -0.75
N CYS A 56 -18.15 -6.34 -0.47
CA CYS A 56 -17.94 -5.09 -1.21
C CYS A 56 -16.48 -4.93 -1.65
N ARG A 57 -16.25 -4.87 -2.97
CA ARG A 57 -14.90 -4.67 -3.55
C ARG A 57 -14.23 -3.37 -3.10
N LYS A 58 -14.99 -2.31 -2.82
CA LYS A 58 -14.49 -1.01 -2.32
C LYS A 58 -13.94 -1.09 -0.89
N LEU A 59 -14.41 -2.05 -0.11
CA LEU A 59 -13.97 -2.29 1.28
C LEU A 59 -12.93 -3.40 1.38
N ASN A 60 -12.46 -3.94 0.24
CA ASN A 60 -11.40 -4.94 0.28
C ASN A 60 -10.10 -4.30 0.79
N PRO A 61 -9.38 -4.99 1.69
CA PRO A 61 -8.08 -4.52 2.12
C PRO A 61 -7.15 -4.41 0.92
N LYS A 62 -6.42 -3.31 0.79
CA LYS A 62 -5.52 -3.07 -0.35
C LYS A 62 -4.36 -4.06 -0.36
N PHE A 63 -3.86 -4.44 0.81
CA PHE A 63 -2.81 -5.42 1.00
C PHE A 63 -3.29 -6.52 1.94
N VAL A 64 -2.92 -7.76 1.63
CA VAL A 64 -3.24 -8.94 2.44
C VAL A 64 -1.95 -9.51 2.97
N GLY A 65 -1.95 -9.77 4.28
CA GLY A 65 -1.03 -10.64 5.02
C GLY A 65 0.47 -10.37 4.86
N PRO A 66 1.26 -10.48 5.93
CA PRO A 66 2.68 -10.75 5.75
C PRO A 66 2.84 -12.21 5.34
N PHE A 67 3.13 -12.45 4.06
CA PHE A 67 3.50 -13.77 3.54
C PHE A 67 5.01 -13.90 3.46
N GLU A 68 5.51 -15.11 3.71
CA GLU A 68 6.94 -15.40 3.60
C GLU A 68 7.31 -15.76 2.16
N ILE A 69 8.43 -15.22 1.69
CA ILE A 69 9.02 -15.61 0.42
C ILE A 69 9.68 -16.99 0.60
N VAL A 70 9.17 -18.00 -0.11
CA VAL A 70 9.71 -19.37 -0.08
C VAL A 70 10.90 -19.53 -1.01
N ARG A 71 10.83 -18.93 -2.19
CA ARG A 71 11.91 -18.96 -3.18
C ARG A 71 11.82 -17.80 -4.15
N GLN A 72 12.97 -17.37 -4.66
CA GLN A 72 13.06 -16.51 -5.83
C GLN A 72 12.93 -17.39 -7.09
N VAL A 73 11.93 -17.13 -7.93
CA VAL A 73 11.77 -17.85 -9.20
C VAL A 73 12.60 -17.16 -10.27
N ASN A 74 12.46 -15.84 -10.39
CA ASN A 74 13.22 -14.96 -11.29
C ASN A 74 13.58 -13.67 -10.52
N PRO A 75 14.49 -12.82 -11.03
CA PRO A 75 14.81 -11.52 -10.41
C PRO A 75 13.58 -10.66 -10.09
N VAL A 76 12.52 -10.81 -10.89
CA VAL A 76 11.28 -10.03 -10.84
C VAL A 76 10.09 -10.83 -10.29
N ALA A 77 10.26 -12.12 -9.98
CA ALA A 77 9.15 -12.99 -9.56
C ALA A 77 9.52 -13.90 -8.37
N TYR A 78 8.70 -13.86 -7.32
CA TYR A 78 8.92 -14.57 -6.07
C TYR A 78 7.75 -15.49 -5.76
N ARG A 79 8.04 -16.66 -5.18
CA ARG A 79 7.02 -17.60 -4.72
C ARG A 79 6.77 -17.38 -3.23
N LEU A 80 5.52 -17.14 -2.86
CA LEU A 80 5.07 -16.92 -1.49
C LEU A 80 4.50 -18.19 -0.87
N ARG A 81 4.58 -18.26 0.47
CA ARG A 81 3.90 -19.28 1.26
C ARG A 81 2.44 -18.86 1.46
N LEU A 82 1.57 -19.25 0.53
CA LEU A 82 0.14 -19.01 0.65
C LEU A 82 -0.59 -20.17 1.34
N PRO A 83 -1.65 -19.89 2.11
CA PRO A 83 -2.59 -20.92 2.57
C PRO A 83 -3.27 -21.62 1.38
N ALA A 84 -3.54 -22.92 1.50
CA ALA A 84 -4.20 -23.71 0.46
C ALA A 84 -5.63 -23.24 0.12
N SER A 85 -6.25 -22.45 0.98
CA SER A 85 -7.56 -21.83 0.73
C SER A 85 -7.53 -20.81 -0.41
N TYR A 86 -6.37 -20.19 -0.66
CA TYR A 86 -6.16 -19.29 -1.78
C TYR A 86 -5.91 -20.12 -3.05
N ARG A 87 -6.97 -20.32 -3.84
CA ARG A 87 -6.92 -20.98 -5.16
C ARG A 87 -6.26 -20.10 -6.23
N ILE A 88 -5.07 -19.57 -5.95
CA ILE A 88 -4.29 -18.70 -6.85
C ILE A 88 -2.86 -19.22 -6.98
N CYS A 89 -2.18 -18.84 -8.06
CA CYS A 89 -0.76 -19.17 -8.23
C CYS A 89 0.07 -18.52 -7.11
N PRO A 90 0.96 -19.25 -6.42
CA PRO A 90 1.78 -18.71 -5.34
C PRO A 90 2.94 -17.84 -5.82
N THR A 91 3.10 -17.63 -7.14
CA THR A 91 4.20 -16.86 -7.73
C THR A 91 3.70 -15.48 -8.14
N PHE A 92 4.37 -14.43 -7.64
CA PHE A 92 3.97 -13.05 -7.83
C PHE A 92 5.13 -12.19 -8.33
N HIS A 93 4.79 -11.21 -9.16
CA HIS A 93 5.72 -10.19 -9.63
C HIS A 93 6.07 -9.19 -8.51
N VAL A 94 7.30 -8.67 -8.46
CA VAL A 94 7.78 -7.69 -7.46
C VAL A 94 6.87 -6.48 -7.27
N SER A 95 6.20 -6.01 -8.33
CA SER A 95 5.28 -4.86 -8.26
C SER A 95 4.00 -5.12 -7.46
N LEU A 96 3.71 -6.39 -7.14
CA LEU A 96 2.62 -6.81 -6.26
C LEU A 96 3.04 -6.96 -4.81
N LEU A 97 4.34 -6.89 -4.53
CA LEU A 97 4.91 -7.13 -3.21
C LEU A 97 5.28 -5.81 -2.56
N LYS A 98 5.10 -5.73 -1.26
CA LYS A 98 5.60 -4.63 -0.43
C LYS A 98 6.32 -5.23 0.77
N PRO A 99 7.55 -4.78 1.09
CA PRO A 99 8.26 -5.29 2.25
C PRO A 99 7.44 -5.05 3.52
N ALA A 100 7.25 -6.09 4.33
CA ALA A 100 6.70 -5.95 5.66
C ALA A 100 7.87 -5.52 6.56
N HIS A 101 8.10 -4.21 6.67
CA HIS A 101 9.01 -3.70 7.68
C HIS A 101 8.41 -4.06 9.04
N SER A 102 9.07 -4.96 9.78
CA SER A 102 8.92 -5.01 11.22
C SER A 102 9.53 -3.72 11.73
N SER A 103 8.73 -2.66 11.85
CA SER A 103 9.13 -1.61 12.76
C SER A 103 9.24 -2.31 14.11
N ALA A 104 10.47 -2.47 14.59
CA ALA A 104 10.77 -2.36 16.01
C ALA A 104 10.34 -0.94 16.46
N ARG A 105 9.02 -0.72 16.46
CA ARG A 105 8.29 0.19 17.32
C ARG A 105 7.37 -0.72 18.12
N GLU A 106 7.98 -1.67 18.81
CA GLU A 106 7.40 -2.08 20.07
C GLU A 106 7.73 -0.95 21.06
N THR A 107 6.68 -0.50 21.75
CA THR A 107 6.64 0.41 22.92
C THR A 107 6.26 1.87 22.65
N GLY A 108 5.04 2.23 23.10
CA GLY A 108 4.52 3.60 23.31
C GLY A 108 3.96 4.26 22.04
N VAL A 109 2.70 4.65 21.93
CA VAL A 109 1.74 5.10 22.93
C VAL A 109 0.36 4.80 22.32
N CYS A 110 -0.49 4.01 23.00
CA CYS A 110 -1.91 4.35 22.94
C CYS A 110 -1.93 5.76 23.53
N GLU A 111 -1.98 6.81 22.70
CA GLU A 111 -2.39 8.08 23.27
C GLU A 111 -3.77 7.79 23.78
N GLU A 112 -3.89 7.78 25.11
CA GLU A 112 -5.19 7.92 25.75
C GLU A 112 -5.89 9.02 24.94
N PRO A 113 -7.10 8.76 24.42
CA PRO A 113 -7.81 9.78 23.65
C PRO A 113 -7.72 11.07 24.48
N PRO A 114 -7.31 12.19 23.86
CA PRO A 114 -7.08 13.42 24.60
C PRO A 114 -8.28 13.64 25.52
N PRO A 115 -8.04 13.91 26.81
CA PRO A 115 -9.11 13.99 27.79
C PRO A 115 -10.22 14.89 27.22
N PRO A 116 -11.50 14.51 27.37
CA PRO A 116 -12.61 15.29 26.82
C PRO A 116 -12.38 16.75 27.17
N LEU A 117 -12.37 17.61 26.14
CA LEU A 117 -12.26 19.04 26.35
C LEU A 117 -13.40 19.44 27.29
N ASP A 118 -13.09 19.84 28.52
CA ASP A 118 -14.06 20.44 29.43
C ASP A 118 -14.44 21.77 28.78
N CYS A 119 -15.52 21.75 27.99
CA CYS A 119 -16.19 22.90 27.45
C CYS A 119 -16.80 23.67 28.63
N GLY A 120 -15.94 24.35 29.39
CA GLY A 120 -16.23 25.24 30.50
C GLY A 120 -17.58 25.01 31.15
N SER A 121 -17.64 24.09 32.12
CA SER A 121 -18.71 24.10 33.10
C SER A 121 -18.92 25.56 33.58
N PRO A 122 -20.13 26.15 33.45
CA PRO A 122 -20.33 27.55 33.78
C PRO A 122 -19.92 27.71 35.24
N ARG A 123 -18.90 28.54 35.49
CA ARG A 123 -18.48 28.91 36.84
C ARG A 123 -19.73 29.40 37.55
N ARG A 124 -20.30 28.54 38.41
CA ARG A 124 -21.35 28.89 39.34
C ARG A 124 -20.72 29.96 40.22
N THR A 125 -20.96 31.23 39.87
CA THR A 125 -20.58 32.35 40.71
C THR A 125 -21.33 32.12 42.02
N SER A 126 -20.60 31.74 43.06
CA SER A 126 -21.11 31.80 44.42
C SER A 126 -21.36 33.27 44.68
N TYR A 127 -22.62 33.68 44.51
CA TYR A 127 -23.12 34.96 44.96
C TYR A 127 -22.63 35.15 46.39
N MET A 128 -21.81 36.18 46.58
CA MET A 128 -21.34 36.57 47.89
C MET A 128 -22.58 36.87 48.74
N SER A 129 -22.74 36.08 49.80
CA SER A 129 -23.70 36.36 50.87
C SER A 129 -23.29 37.69 51.52
N HIS A 130 -23.75 38.81 50.98
CA HIS A 130 -23.71 40.08 51.67
C HIS A 130 -24.70 40.02 52.83
N SER A 131 -24.15 39.81 54.02
CA SER A 131 -24.82 40.00 55.30
C SER A 131 -25.12 41.48 55.55
N ARG A 132 -26.38 41.79 55.86
CA ARG A 132 -26.97 42.89 56.68
C ARG A 132 -28.22 43.47 56.00
N VAL A 133 -29.35 43.76 56.64
CA VAL A 133 -29.69 44.20 58.02
C VAL A 133 -31.25 44.17 58.13
N PRO A 134 -31.94 44.54 59.24
CA PRO A 134 -31.71 44.33 60.66
C PRO A 134 -32.98 43.77 61.37
N SER A 135 -32.82 43.34 62.62
CA SER A 135 -33.90 43.01 63.56
C SER A 135 -34.70 44.26 63.97
N VAL A 136 -36.03 44.13 64.08
CA VAL A 136 -36.85 44.99 64.96
C VAL A 136 -37.88 44.08 65.67
N PRO A 137 -38.10 44.24 66.99
CA PRO A 137 -38.77 43.24 67.83
C PRO A 137 -40.27 43.52 68.03
N VAL A 138 -40.96 42.43 68.45
CA VAL A 138 -42.28 42.26 69.10
C VAL A 138 -43.40 43.24 68.76
#